data_AF-A0A0U3K123-F1
#
_entry.id   AF-A0A0U3K123-F1
#
_cell.length_a   1.000
_cell.length_b   1.000
_cell.length_c   1.000
_cell.angle_alpha   90.00
_cell.angle_beta   90.00
_cell.angle_gamma   90.00
#
_symmetry.space_group_name_H-M   'P 1'
#
loop_
_entity.id
_entity.type
_entity.pdbx_description
1 polymer ?
#
loop_
_entity_poly.entity_id
_entity_poly.type
_entity_poly.pdbx_seq_one_letter_code
_entity_poly.pdbx_strand_id
1 'polypeptide(L)'
;MMRITATLIAVVLLALAFTGWRWSVASDELAGAQRIIGTLSAGIKSRDKAINRLNSENLQGQKREAALRLMQGRASAGALTREAQIQRETDASPILREWSAAALPDDVIRLHSRPAFASARDYLDWLSARNKLPGSGQQPENSGRFGGG
;
A
#
# COMPACT_ATOMS: atom_id res chain seq x y z
N MET A 1 87.09 -31.57 -48.70
CA MET A 1 85.88 -32.32 -48.31
C MET A 1 85.47 -32.08 -46.86
N MET A 2 86.33 -32.33 -45.86
CA MET A 2 85.97 -32.24 -44.43
C MET A 2 85.57 -30.84 -43.91
N ARG A 3 86.07 -29.76 -44.53
CA ARG A 3 85.68 -28.38 -44.18
C ARG A 3 84.29 -27.99 -44.67
N ILE A 4 83.88 -28.52 -45.83
CA ILE A 4 82.58 -28.23 -46.44
C ILE A 4 81.45 -28.95 -45.68
N THR A 5 81.70 -30.18 -45.23
CA THR A 5 80.75 -30.91 -44.37
C THR A 5 80.59 -30.22 -43.02
N ALA A 6 81.67 -29.72 -42.43
CA ALA A 6 81.60 -28.96 -41.17
C ALA A 6 80.76 -27.67 -41.30
N THR A 7 80.93 -26.92 -42.38
CA THR A 7 80.13 -25.69 -42.61
C THR A 7 78.66 -26.00 -42.87
N LEU A 8 78.36 -27.07 -43.62
CA LEU A 8 76.97 -27.48 -43.83
C LEU A 8 76.28 -27.88 -42.53
N ILE A 9 76.97 -28.64 -41.67
CA ILE A 9 76.45 -29.01 -40.35
C ILE A 9 76.22 -27.76 -39.48
N ALA A 10 77.15 -26.81 -39.48
CA ALA A 10 77.00 -25.57 -38.72
C ALA A 10 75.79 -24.74 -39.18
N VAL A 11 75.54 -24.65 -40.49
CA VAL A 11 74.38 -23.95 -41.05
C VAL A 11 73.08 -24.65 -40.68
N VAL A 12 73.04 -25.99 -40.75
CA VAL A 12 71.87 -26.78 -40.34
C VAL A 12 71.57 -26.59 -38.85
N LEU A 13 72.60 -26.61 -37.99
CA LEU A 13 72.43 -26.37 -36.55
C LEU A 13 71.92 -24.96 -36.26
N LEU A 14 72.43 -23.94 -36.96
CA LEU A 14 71.92 -22.56 -36.82
C LEU A 14 70.46 -22.43 -37.28
N ALA A 15 70.10 -23.08 -38.39
CA ALA A 15 68.73 -23.09 -38.88
C ALA A 15 67.77 -23.75 -37.86
N LEU A 16 68.17 -24.86 -37.26
CA LEU A 16 67.39 -25.56 -36.23
C LEU A 16 67.27 -24.75 -34.93
N ALA A 17 68.35 -24.10 -34.51
CA ALA A 17 68.32 -23.21 -33.35
C ALA A 17 67.36 -22.02 -33.57
N PHE A 18 67.38 -21.45 -34.79
CA PHE A 18 66.53 -20.32 -35.14
C PHE A 18 65.03 -20.71 -35.22
N THR A 19 64.70 -21.86 -35.80
CA THR A 19 63.30 -22.34 -35.86
C THR A 19 62.78 -22.75 -34.48
N GLY A 20 63.63 -23.37 -33.65
CA GLY A 20 63.29 -23.71 -32.27
C GLY A 20 63.03 -22.47 -31.40
N TRP A 21 63.87 -21.44 -31.53
CA TRP A 21 63.67 -20.17 -30.82
C TRP A 21 62.41 -19.43 -31.27
N ARG A 22 62.10 -19.45 -32.57
CA ARG A 22 60.86 -18.82 -33.07
C ARG A 22 59.60 -19.55 -32.60
N TRP A 23 59.66 -20.87 -32.44
CA TRP A 23 58.57 -21.66 -31.89
C TRP A 23 58.38 -21.43 -30.39
N SER A 24 59.46 -21.31 -29.62
CA SER A 24 59.35 -21.02 -28.18
C SER A 24 58.74 -19.64 -27.94
N VAL A 25 59.17 -18.62 -28.69
CA VAL A 25 58.61 -17.26 -28.59
C VAL A 25 57.13 -17.22 -28.97
N ALA A 26 56.73 -17.92 -30.04
CA ALA A 26 55.32 -18.01 -30.42
C ALA A 26 54.47 -18.75 -29.37
N SER A 27 55.03 -19.76 -28.70
CA SER A 27 54.32 -20.55 -27.68
C SER A 27 54.10 -19.77 -26.39
N ASP A 28 55.05 -18.93 -26.00
CA ASP A 28 54.95 -18.09 -24.80
C ASP A 28 53.83 -17.05 -24.91
N GLU A 29 53.59 -16.50 -26.11
CA GLU A 29 52.53 -15.53 -26.36
C GLU A 29 51.13 -16.15 -26.20
N LEU A 30 50.93 -17.38 -26.67
CA LEU A 30 49.68 -18.13 -26.45
C LEU A 30 49.47 -18.48 -24.97
N ALA A 31 50.53 -18.87 -24.26
CA ALA A 31 50.45 -19.16 -22.83
C ALA A 31 50.07 -17.91 -22.02
N GLY A 32 50.61 -16.74 -22.40
CA GLY A 32 50.24 -15.44 -21.84
C GLY A 32 48.77 -15.08 -22.12
N ALA A 33 48.33 -15.19 -23.37
CA ALA A 33 46.95 -14.91 -23.78
C ALA A 33 45.95 -15.82 -23.04
N GLN A 34 46.25 -17.11 -22.91
CA GLN A 34 45.37 -18.06 -22.23
C GLN A 34 45.27 -17.79 -20.73
N ARG A 35 46.37 -17.36 -20.10
CA ARG A 35 46.36 -16.92 -18.70
C ARG A 35 45.53 -15.65 -18.51
N ILE A 36 45.65 -14.68 -19.40
CA ILE A 36 44.87 -13.44 -19.37
C ILE A 36 43.38 -13.76 -19.54
N ILE A 37 43.00 -14.58 -20.52
CA ILE A 37 41.61 -15.02 -20.74
C ILE A 37 41.07 -15.74 -19.50
N GLY A 38 41.87 -16.62 -18.88
CA GLY A 38 41.50 -17.30 -17.65
C GLY A 38 41.22 -16.33 -16.50
N THR A 39 42.10 -15.34 -16.30
CA THR A 39 41.91 -14.31 -15.25
C THR A 39 40.72 -13.39 -15.52
N LEU A 40 40.52 -12.96 -16.78
CA LEU A 40 39.35 -12.16 -17.16
C LEU A 40 38.05 -12.96 -16.98
N SER A 41 38.02 -14.23 -17.38
CA SER A 41 36.84 -15.09 -17.20
C SER A 41 36.51 -15.27 -15.73
N ALA A 42 37.50 -15.52 -14.88
CA ALA A 42 37.31 -15.59 -13.43
C ALA A 42 36.79 -14.27 -12.85
N GLY A 43 37.34 -13.14 -13.30
CA GLY A 43 36.89 -11.79 -12.92
C GLY A 43 35.45 -11.50 -13.34
N ILE A 44 35.06 -11.87 -14.57
CA ILE A 44 33.69 -11.73 -15.08
C ILE A 44 32.74 -12.59 -14.26
N LYS A 45 33.04 -13.88 -14.04
CA LYS A 45 32.21 -14.78 -13.21
C LYS A 45 32.00 -14.24 -11.79
N SER A 46 33.04 -13.67 -11.19
CA SER A 46 32.93 -13.05 -9.86
C SER A 46 32.01 -11.83 -9.88
N ARG A 47 32.12 -10.98 -10.91
CA ARG A 47 31.25 -9.80 -11.10
C ARG A 47 29.81 -10.22 -11.36
N ASP A 48 29.57 -11.20 -12.22
CA ASP A 48 28.24 -11.73 -12.50
C ASP A 48 27.58 -12.27 -11.22
N LYS A 49 28.34 -12.98 -10.39
CA LYS A 49 27.84 -13.44 -9.08
C LYS A 49 27.47 -12.27 -8.17
N ALA A 50 28.29 -11.23 -8.12
CA ALA A 50 28.02 -10.03 -7.34
C ALA A 50 26.78 -9.27 -7.86
N ILE A 51 26.65 -9.12 -9.18
CA ILE A 51 25.50 -8.48 -9.84
C ILE A 51 24.23 -9.29 -9.55
N ASN A 52 24.26 -10.61 -9.71
CA ASN A 52 23.10 -11.46 -9.44
C ASN A 52 22.68 -11.39 -7.98
N ARG A 53 23.64 -11.38 -7.06
CA ARG A 53 23.37 -11.19 -5.63
C ARG A 53 22.71 -9.83 -5.39
N LEU A 54 23.32 -8.75 -5.88
CA LEU A 54 22.81 -7.39 -5.69
C LEU A 54 21.41 -7.21 -6.30
N ASN A 55 21.16 -7.80 -7.48
CA ASN A 55 19.85 -7.78 -8.12
C ASN A 55 18.80 -8.54 -7.27
N SER A 56 19.17 -9.72 -6.74
CA SER A 56 18.29 -10.48 -5.85
C SER A 56 17.97 -9.72 -4.55
N GLU A 57 18.94 -8.99 -4.00
CA GLU A 57 18.77 -8.17 -2.80
C GLU A 57 17.89 -6.95 -3.10
N ASN A 58 18.08 -6.29 -4.25
CA ASN A 58 17.22 -5.18 -4.71
C ASN A 58 15.77 -5.62 -4.92
N LEU A 59 15.54 -6.75 -5.59
CA LEU A 59 14.18 -7.28 -5.81
C LEU A 59 13.50 -7.60 -4.47
N GLN A 60 14.23 -8.14 -3.50
CA GLN A 60 13.70 -8.36 -2.16
C GLN A 60 13.40 -7.05 -1.42
N GLY A 61 14.29 -6.06 -1.54
CA GLY A 61 14.08 -4.72 -1.00
C GLY A 61 12.82 -4.06 -1.54
N GLN A 62 12.65 -4.04 -2.86
CA GLN A 62 11.47 -3.48 -3.51
C GLN A 62 10.17 -4.18 -3.07
N LYS A 63 10.18 -5.51 -2.92
CA LYS A 63 9.03 -6.25 -2.40
C LYS A 63 8.68 -5.84 -0.97
N ARG A 64 9.68 -5.66 -0.10
CA ARG A 64 9.47 -5.21 1.29
C ARG A 64 8.93 -3.78 1.32
N GLU A 65 9.48 -2.88 0.50
CA GLU A 65 9.01 -1.50 0.41
C GLU A 65 7.57 -1.43 -0.11
N ALA A 66 7.22 -2.22 -1.14
CA ALA A 66 5.86 -2.31 -1.64
C ALA A 66 4.89 -2.84 -0.57
N ALA A 67 5.30 -3.86 0.19
CA ALA A 67 4.51 -4.38 1.30
C ALA A 67 4.29 -3.34 2.40
N LEU A 68 5.34 -2.58 2.76
CA LEU A 68 5.26 -1.49 3.74
C LEU A 68 4.32 -0.38 3.26
N ARG A 69 4.43 0.05 2.00
CA ARG A 69 3.51 1.04 1.41
C ARG A 69 2.06 0.56 1.43
N LEU A 70 1.81 -0.72 1.13
CA LEU A 70 0.47 -1.29 1.21
C LEU A 70 -0.07 -1.29 2.64
N MET A 71 0.75 -1.66 3.63
CA MET A 71 0.36 -1.61 5.04
C MET A 71 0.06 -0.19 5.51
N GLN A 72 0.90 0.78 5.14
CA GLN A 72 0.65 2.20 5.42
C GLN A 72 -0.64 2.68 4.78
N GLY A 73 -0.87 2.36 3.50
CA GLY A 73 -2.12 2.72 2.81
C GLY A 73 -3.36 2.15 3.49
N ARG A 74 -3.31 0.88 3.93
CA ARG A 74 -4.40 0.25 4.70
C ARG A 74 -4.60 0.90 6.06
N ALA A 75 -3.52 1.22 6.77
CA ALA A 75 -3.60 1.90 8.06
C ALA A 75 -4.21 3.30 7.91
N SER A 76 -3.78 4.08 6.92
CA SER A 76 -4.35 5.39 6.63
C SER A 76 -5.83 5.31 6.25
N ALA A 77 -6.20 4.37 5.39
CA ALA A 77 -7.60 4.14 5.02
C ALA A 77 -8.44 3.75 6.24
N GLY A 78 -7.95 2.84 7.08
CA GLY A 78 -8.62 2.44 8.31
C GLY A 78 -8.77 3.59 9.32
N ALA A 79 -7.75 4.44 9.44
CA ALA A 79 -7.81 5.65 10.28
C ALA A 79 -8.87 6.64 9.77
N LEU A 80 -8.90 6.91 8.45
CA LEU A 80 -9.92 7.74 7.81
C LEU A 80 -11.34 7.19 8.04
N THR A 81 -11.54 5.87 7.89
CA THR A 81 -12.83 5.24 8.15
C THR A 81 -13.25 5.39 9.62
N ARG A 82 -12.33 5.20 10.56
CA ARG A 82 -12.61 5.38 11.99
C ARG A 82 -12.96 6.83 12.31
N GLU A 83 -12.22 7.78 11.76
CA GLU A 83 -12.50 9.21 11.95
C GLU A 83 -13.89 9.58 11.43
N ALA A 84 -14.25 9.13 10.22
CA ALA A 84 -15.58 9.35 9.66
C ALA A 84 -16.70 8.70 10.50
N GLN A 85 -16.44 7.53 11.08
CA GLN A 85 -17.40 6.87 11.98
C GLN A 85 -17.56 7.66 13.29
N ILE A 86 -16.46 8.10 13.90
CA ILE A 86 -16.48 8.91 15.11
C ILE A 86 -17.25 10.22 14.85
N GLN A 87 -17.03 10.88 13.71
CA GLN A 87 -17.77 12.08 13.36
C GLN A 87 -19.27 11.82 13.24
N ARG A 88 -19.69 10.73 12.58
CA ARG A 88 -21.12 10.37 12.47
C ARG A 88 -21.75 10.10 13.84
N GLU A 89 -21.08 9.35 14.69
CA GLU A 89 -21.55 9.06 16.05
C GLU A 89 -21.58 10.35 16.89
N THR A 90 -20.57 11.19 16.74
CA THR A 90 -20.47 12.48 17.40
C THR A 90 -21.52 13.46 16.93
N ASP A 91 -21.92 13.47 15.64
CA ASP A 91 -22.98 14.32 15.08
C ASP A 91 -24.39 13.82 15.43
N ALA A 92 -24.56 12.50 15.60
CA ALA A 92 -25.81 11.93 16.09
C ALA A 92 -26.10 12.33 17.55
N SER A 93 -25.04 12.49 18.37
CA SER A 93 -25.17 12.90 19.78
C SER A 93 -25.78 14.30 19.99
N PRO A 94 -25.36 15.40 19.32
CA PRO A 94 -25.95 16.72 19.44
C PRO A 94 -27.35 16.74 18.84
N ILE A 95 -27.65 16.00 17.78
CA ILE A 95 -29.02 15.84 17.27
C ILE A 95 -29.92 15.24 18.34
N LEU A 96 -29.47 14.17 19.01
CA LEU A 96 -30.21 13.58 20.14
C LEU A 96 -30.37 14.58 21.29
N ARG A 97 -29.32 15.36 21.56
CA ARG A 97 -29.33 16.37 22.62
C ARG A 97 -30.33 17.48 22.31
N GLU A 98 -30.35 17.97 21.09
CA GLU A 98 -31.30 18.99 20.61
C GLU A 98 -32.73 18.46 20.68
N TRP A 99 -32.97 17.22 20.21
CA TRP A 99 -34.28 16.59 20.30
C TRP A 99 -34.73 16.37 21.76
N SER A 100 -33.81 16.01 22.65
CA SER A 100 -34.09 15.87 24.09
C SER A 100 -34.33 17.21 24.81
N ALA A 101 -33.73 18.29 24.31
CA ALA A 101 -33.88 19.63 24.85
C ALA A 101 -35.11 20.37 24.28
N ALA A 102 -35.64 19.90 23.15
CA ALA A 102 -36.86 20.43 22.56
C ALA A 102 -38.05 20.21 23.51
N ALA A 103 -38.90 21.23 23.64
CA ALA A 103 -40.11 21.13 24.46
C ALA A 103 -41.03 20.02 23.93
N LEU A 104 -41.60 19.22 24.84
CA LEU A 104 -42.53 18.16 24.45
C LEU A 104 -43.78 18.78 23.82
N PRO A 105 -44.34 18.19 22.74
CA PRO A 105 -45.61 18.64 22.18
C PRO A 105 -46.74 18.59 23.21
N ASP A 106 -47.63 19.58 23.16
CA ASP A 106 -48.76 19.72 24.09
C ASP A 106 -49.63 18.45 24.15
N ASP A 107 -49.77 17.73 23.05
CA ASP A 107 -50.52 16.46 23.01
C ASP A 107 -49.88 15.38 23.89
N VAL A 108 -48.55 15.30 23.91
CA VAL A 108 -47.79 14.35 24.74
C VAL A 108 -47.85 14.78 26.20
N ILE A 109 -47.71 16.08 26.48
CA ILE A 109 -47.87 16.64 27.83
C ILE A 109 -49.27 16.33 28.36
N ARG A 110 -50.33 16.56 27.55
CA ARG A 110 -51.72 16.27 27.92
C ARG A 110 -51.95 14.77 28.16
N LEU A 111 -51.28 13.90 27.41
CA LEU A 111 -51.35 12.45 27.61
C LEU A 111 -50.66 12.02 28.92
N HIS A 112 -49.52 12.62 29.26
CA HIS A 112 -48.78 12.28 30.47
C HIS A 112 -49.34 12.97 31.73
N SER A 113 -50.08 14.06 31.56
CA SER A 113 -50.78 14.77 32.63
C SER A 113 -51.91 13.89 33.16
N ARG A 114 -51.66 13.21 34.28
CA ARG A 114 -52.62 12.36 34.97
C ARG A 114 -53.34 13.16 36.06
N PRO A 115 -54.66 13.35 36.00
CA PRO A 115 -55.43 13.86 37.12
C PRO A 115 -55.40 12.88 38.29
N ALA A 116 -55.51 13.38 39.51
CA ALA A 116 -55.74 12.54 40.68
C ALA A 116 -57.19 12.00 40.62
N PHE A 117 -57.36 10.68 40.75
CA PHE A 117 -58.67 10.03 40.73
C PHE A 117 -59.06 9.60 42.15
N ALA A 118 -60.30 9.87 42.55
CA ALA A 118 -60.83 9.47 43.85
C ALA A 118 -61.27 8.00 43.89
N SER A 119 -61.59 7.40 42.72
CA SER A 119 -62.01 6.00 42.61
C SER A 119 -61.54 5.34 41.30
N ALA A 120 -61.54 4.01 41.25
CA ALA A 120 -61.20 3.24 40.05
C ALA A 120 -62.20 3.45 38.89
N ARG A 121 -63.45 3.81 39.19
CA ARG A 121 -64.48 4.08 38.18
C ARG A 121 -64.23 5.42 37.47
N ASP A 122 -63.80 6.44 38.21
CA ASP A 122 -63.42 7.74 37.64
C ASP A 122 -62.19 7.63 36.72
N TYR A 123 -61.28 6.71 37.05
CA TYR A 123 -60.14 6.39 36.19
C TYR A 123 -60.60 5.76 34.86
N LEU A 124 -61.51 4.80 34.90
CA LEU A 124 -62.02 4.13 33.69
C LEU A 124 -62.83 5.08 32.79
N ASP A 125 -63.60 5.98 33.39
CA ASP A 125 -64.39 6.98 32.66
C ASP A 125 -63.49 7.98 31.91
N TRP A 126 -62.46 8.50 32.60
CA TRP A 126 -61.45 9.37 32.00
C TRP A 126 -60.65 8.70 30.88
N LEU A 127 -60.28 7.42 31.05
CA LEU A 127 -59.53 6.68 30.04
C LEU A 127 -60.38 6.42 28.79
N SER A 128 -61.67 6.16 28.97
CA SER A 128 -62.64 5.98 27.89
C SER A 128 -62.93 7.28 27.13
N ALA A 129 -62.97 8.42 27.83
CA ALA A 129 -63.11 9.74 27.21
C ALA A 129 -61.86 10.14 26.40
N ARG A 130 -60.67 9.74 26.84
CA ARG A 130 -59.39 10.02 26.16
C ARG A 130 -59.20 9.31 24.82
N ASN A 131 -59.83 8.17 24.58
CA ASN A 131 -59.67 7.41 23.33
C ASN A 131 -60.30 8.13 22.11
N LYS A 132 -60.96 9.27 22.34
CA LYS A 132 -61.48 10.18 21.30
C LYS A 132 -60.46 11.30 21.04
N LEU A 133 -59.31 10.98 20.45
CA LEU A 133 -58.37 12.00 19.97
C LEU A 133 -58.90 12.63 18.67
N PRO A 134 -58.95 13.97 18.52
CA PRO A 134 -59.17 14.60 17.22
C PRO A 134 -57.98 14.31 16.31
N GLY A 135 -58.24 14.03 15.02
CA GLY A 135 -57.19 13.71 14.05
C GLY A 135 -56.12 14.79 13.97
N SER A 136 -54.85 14.38 14.07
CA SER A 136 -53.68 15.23 13.86
C SER A 136 -53.67 15.72 12.41
N GLY A 137 -54.01 16.99 12.20
CA GLY A 137 -54.10 17.55 10.85
C GLY A 137 -54.35 19.05 10.85
N GLN A 138 -53.50 19.83 11.53
CA GLN A 138 -53.39 21.26 11.26
C GLN A 138 -51.94 21.58 10.93
N GLN A 139 -51.67 21.52 9.64
CA GLN A 139 -50.47 22.02 8.99
C GLN A 139 -50.46 23.56 9.12
N PRO A 140 -49.34 24.19 9.50
CA PRO A 140 -49.28 25.64 9.63
C PRO A 140 -49.45 26.28 8.25
N GLU A 141 -50.47 27.14 8.13
CA GLU A 141 -50.66 28.02 6.97
C GLU A 141 -49.44 28.93 6.83
N ASN A 142 -48.57 28.59 5.88
CA ASN A 142 -47.52 29.47 5.42
C ASN A 142 -48.16 30.62 4.63
N SER A 143 -48.40 31.75 5.30
CA SER A 143 -48.81 33.00 4.68
C SER A 143 -47.64 33.61 3.89
N GLY A 144 -47.30 33.01 2.76
CA GLY A 144 -46.42 33.56 1.73
C GLY A 144 -47.19 34.52 0.85
N ARG A 145 -47.21 35.79 1.26
CA ARG A 145 -47.78 36.94 0.56
C ARG A 145 -47.29 37.02 -0.88
N PHE A 146 -48.21 36.74 -1.80
CA PHE A 146 -48.12 37.07 -3.22
C PHE A 146 -48.05 38.60 -3.38
N GLY A 147 -47.01 39.10 -4.04
CA GLY A 147 -46.85 40.50 -4.43
C GLY A 147 -46.29 40.55 -5.84
N GLY A 148 -47.17 40.73 -6.83
CA GLY A 148 -46.83 40.88 -8.24
C GLY A 148 -46.31 42.28 -8.57
N GLY A 149 -45.62 42.35 -9.71
CA GLY A 149 -45.08 43.56 -10.33
C GLY A 149 -43.98 43.19 -11.31
#